data_AF-A0A7S3E5G4-F1
#
_entry.id   AF-A0A7S3E5G4-F1
#
_cell.length_a   1.000
_cell.length_b   1.000
_cell.length_c   1.000
_cell.angle_alpha   90.00
_cell.angle_beta   90.00
_cell.angle_gamma   90.00
#
_symmetry.space_group_name_H-M   'P 1'
#
loop_
_entity.id
_entity.type
_entity.pdbx_description
1 polymer ?
#
loop_
_entity_poly.entity_id
_entity_poly.type
_entity_poly.pdbx_seq_one_letter_code
_entity_poly.pdbx_strand_id
1 'polypeptide(L)'
;VYDRWSLPVDQNLEGPAIICQKDTTTLVPPGCTFRNFANGCIEIDTTALCEEDRSDTASADTFDPVTAAVIRGELENIAIEMGYKLERMAYSSIIRESRDFGTALVSANGDQLAESKQSTPLQSGPIPGYIRGIRKIMEERGEIFEEGDVIMHNDPYGGASHGPDIGFIVPVFYEGNLVGFSG
;
A
#
# COMPACT_ATOMS: atom_id res chain seq x y z
N VAL A 1 -7.13 16.36 26.67
CA VAL A 1 -8.28 15.57 26.17
C VAL A 1 -9.52 16.40 26.39
N TYR A 2 -10.27 16.67 25.34
CA TYR A 2 -11.45 17.54 25.35
C TYR A 2 -12.68 16.73 24.94
N ASP A 3 -13.80 16.95 25.62
CA ASP A 3 -15.11 16.53 25.10
C ASP A 3 -15.55 17.54 24.05
N ARG A 4 -15.89 17.06 22.85
CA ARG A 4 -16.25 17.90 21.72
C ARG A 4 -17.32 18.94 22.05
N TRP A 5 -18.31 18.56 22.86
CA TRP A 5 -19.46 19.41 23.18
C TRP A 5 -19.16 20.52 24.19
N SER A 6 -17.99 20.46 24.83
CA SER A 6 -17.50 21.49 25.75
C SER A 6 -16.57 22.51 25.10
N LEU A 7 -16.22 22.31 23.82
CA LEU A 7 -15.33 23.22 23.10
C LEU A 7 -16.06 24.50 22.67
N PRO A 8 -15.44 25.67 22.82
CA PRO A 8 -15.99 26.91 22.29
C PRO A 8 -16.13 26.83 20.77
N VAL A 9 -17.21 27.39 20.26
CA VAL A 9 -17.54 27.42 18.84
C VAL A 9 -16.90 28.65 18.18
N ASP A 10 -16.40 28.47 16.96
CA ASP A 10 -15.77 29.47 16.10
C ASP A 10 -14.53 30.16 16.71
N GLN A 11 -13.88 29.48 17.66
CA GLN A 11 -12.60 29.90 18.23
C GLN A 11 -11.46 29.00 17.74
N ASN A 12 -10.32 29.60 17.42
CA ASN A 12 -9.08 28.87 17.16
C ASN A 12 -8.44 28.46 18.48
N LEU A 13 -8.14 27.17 18.59
CA LEU A 13 -7.50 26.55 19.74
C LEU A 13 -6.20 25.89 19.30
N GLU A 14 -5.19 25.90 20.18
CA GLU A 14 -3.90 25.29 19.89
C GLU A 14 -3.87 23.80 20.26
N GLY A 15 -3.24 22.99 19.42
CA GLY A 15 -2.82 21.64 19.75
C GLY A 15 -1.61 21.63 20.69
N PRO A 16 -1.25 20.49 21.28
CA PRO A 16 -1.81 19.17 21.04
C PRO A 16 -3.14 18.94 21.76
N ALA A 17 -4.10 18.33 21.07
CA ALA A 17 -5.42 18.03 21.63
C ALA A 17 -5.92 16.66 21.17
N ILE A 18 -6.55 15.93 22.09
CA ILE A 18 -7.36 14.75 21.76
C ILE A 18 -8.81 15.16 21.99
N ILE A 19 -9.60 15.19 20.92
CA ILE A 19 -11.00 15.60 20.94
C ILE A 19 -11.86 14.35 20.81
N CYS A 20 -12.56 14.01 21.89
CA CYS A 20 -13.42 12.84 21.92
C CYS A 20 -14.88 13.25 21.64
N GLN A 21 -15.56 12.45 20.85
CA GLN A 21 -17.02 12.44 20.74
C GLN A 21 -17.51 10.98 20.80
N LYS A 22 -18.83 10.80 20.90
CA LYS A 22 -19.44 9.49 21.20
C LYS A 22 -19.05 8.38 20.21
N ASP A 23 -18.77 8.74 18.96
CA ASP A 23 -18.53 7.85 17.83
C ASP A 23 -17.15 8.00 17.16
N THR A 24 -16.35 8.98 17.55
CA THR A 24 -15.00 9.17 17.00
C THR A 24 -14.08 9.96 17.92
N THR A 25 -12.78 9.86 17.69
CA THR A 25 -11.74 10.60 18.39
C THR A 25 -10.83 11.26 17.37
N THR A 26 -10.66 12.57 17.47
CA THR A 26 -9.81 13.36 16.58
C THR A 26 -8.55 13.78 17.33
N LEU A 27 -7.38 13.48 16.77
CA LEU A 27 -6.09 13.92 17.30
C LEU A 27 -5.64 15.17 16.55
N VAL A 28 -5.32 16.22 17.30
CA VAL A 28 -4.65 17.43 16.81
C VAL A 28 -3.19 17.37 17.28
N PRO A 29 -2.21 17.25 16.37
CA PRO A 29 -0.80 17.22 16.71
C PRO A 29 -0.30 18.52 17.39
N PRO A 30 0.83 18.49 18.10
CA PRO A 30 1.52 19.71 18.54
C PRO A 30 1.81 20.64 17.35
N GLY A 31 1.75 21.95 17.57
CA GLY A 31 2.00 22.96 16.53
C GLY A 31 0.84 23.22 15.58
N CYS A 32 -0.18 22.35 15.52
CA CYS A 32 -1.39 22.60 14.75
C CYS A 32 -2.39 23.48 15.54
N THR A 33 -3.27 24.18 14.83
CA THR A 33 -4.45 24.80 15.44
C THR A 33 -5.72 24.12 14.95
N PHE A 34 -6.80 24.23 15.71
CA PHE A 34 -8.09 23.64 15.34
C PHE A 34 -9.25 24.56 15.72
N ARG A 35 -10.34 24.46 14.96
CA ARG A 35 -11.57 25.23 15.17
C ARG A 35 -12.79 24.32 15.13
N ASN A 36 -13.61 24.40 16.17
CA ASN A 36 -14.90 23.73 16.23
C ASN A 36 -15.99 24.66 15.69
N PHE A 37 -16.80 24.20 14.75
CA PHE A 37 -17.88 24.98 14.16
C PHE A 37 -19.26 24.55 14.66
N ALA A 38 -20.21 25.49 14.65
CA ALA A 38 -21.60 25.25 15.05
C ALA A 38 -22.30 24.16 14.21
N ASN A 39 -21.86 23.95 12.98
CA ASN A 39 -22.39 22.96 12.04
C ASN A 39 -21.90 21.53 12.32
N GLY A 40 -21.07 21.31 13.34
CA GLY A 40 -20.52 20.00 13.64
C GLY A 40 -19.32 19.61 12.78
N CYS A 41 -18.62 20.57 12.17
CA CYS A 41 -17.29 20.37 11.59
C CYS A 41 -16.17 20.75 12.58
N ILE A 42 -15.02 20.08 12.46
CA ILE A 42 -13.76 20.52 13.06
C ILE A 42 -12.80 20.75 11.89
N GLU A 43 -12.22 21.94 11.81
CA GLU A 43 -11.14 22.26 10.89
C GLU A 43 -9.83 22.23 11.67
N ILE A 44 -8.81 21.62 11.09
CA ILE A 44 -7.47 21.53 11.66
C ILE A 44 -6.52 22.20 10.68
N ASP A 45 -5.86 23.26 11.13
CA ASP A 45 -4.80 23.92 10.39
C ASP A 45 -3.47 23.25 10.74
N THR A 46 -2.91 22.56 9.75
CA THR A 46 -1.64 21.84 9.83
C THR A 46 -0.48 22.61 9.20
N THR A 47 -0.65 23.90 8.88
CA THR A 47 0.37 24.68 8.15
C THR A 47 1.71 24.70 8.87
N ALA A 48 1.72 24.72 10.21
CA ALA A 48 2.95 24.66 11.01
C ALA A 48 3.72 23.33 10.87
N LEU A 49 3.03 22.20 10.60
CA LEU A 49 3.70 20.93 10.29
C LEU A 49 4.38 20.96 8.91
N CYS A 50 3.87 21.78 7.99
CA CYS A 50 4.47 21.95 6.67
C CYS A 50 5.72 22.85 6.70
N GLU A 51 5.95 23.61 7.78
CA GLU A 51 7.13 24.48 7.92
C GLU A 51 8.34 23.74 8.51
N GLU A 52 8.15 22.72 9.37
CA GLU A 52 9.25 21.90 9.88
C GLU A 52 9.89 21.00 8.80
N ASP A 53 9.14 20.62 7.75
CA ASP A 53 9.65 19.88 6.59
C ASP A 53 10.31 20.78 5.52
N ARG A 54 10.28 22.11 5.69
CA ARG A 54 10.98 23.07 4.82
C ARG A 54 12.35 23.46 5.37
N SER A 55 13.11 22.48 5.86
CA SER A 55 14.57 22.67 5.87
C SER A 55 15.04 22.73 4.41
N ASP A 56 15.49 23.90 3.98
CA ASP A 56 16.22 24.14 2.74
C ASP A 56 17.48 23.25 2.66
N THR A 57 17.31 21.97 2.33
CA THR A 57 18.36 21.10 1.82
C THR A 57 18.21 21.03 0.31
N ALA A 58 18.76 22.06 -0.34
CA ALA A 58 19.04 22.03 -1.77
C ALA A 58 20.08 20.93 -2.07
N SER A 59 19.64 19.67 -2.21
CA SER A 59 20.22 18.62 -3.05
C SER A 59 19.51 17.26 -2.84
N ALA A 60 18.36 17.05 -3.49
CA ALA A 60 17.82 15.73 -3.82
C ALA A 60 16.72 15.92 -4.88
N ASP A 61 16.71 15.10 -5.93
CA ASP A 61 15.75 15.15 -7.03
C ASP A 61 14.31 15.37 -6.54
N THR A 62 13.77 16.56 -6.80
CA THR A 62 12.37 16.88 -6.50
C THR A 62 11.49 16.05 -7.42
N PHE A 63 10.97 14.95 -6.89
CA PHE A 63 10.05 14.05 -7.58
C PHE A 63 8.79 14.83 -7.98
N ASP A 64 8.53 14.96 -9.29
CA ASP A 64 7.36 15.70 -9.78
C ASP A 64 6.06 14.98 -9.35
N PRO A 65 5.19 15.63 -8.53
CA PRO A 65 3.98 15.00 -8.03
C PRO A 65 3.00 14.60 -9.15
N VAL A 66 3.04 15.29 -10.30
CA VAL A 66 2.23 14.91 -11.46
C VAL A 66 2.75 13.60 -12.05
N THR A 67 4.05 13.50 -12.32
CA THR A 67 4.70 12.27 -12.77
C THR A 67 4.47 11.11 -11.80
N ALA A 68 4.58 11.34 -10.49
CA ALA A 68 4.29 10.32 -9.48
C ALA A 68 2.84 9.81 -9.55
N ALA A 69 1.88 10.71 -9.73
CA ALA A 69 0.47 10.34 -9.86
C ALA A 69 0.20 9.55 -11.15
N VAL A 70 0.86 9.90 -12.25
CA VAL A 70 0.77 9.16 -13.52
C VAL A 70 1.33 7.75 -13.35
N ILE A 71 2.56 7.62 -12.81
CA ILE A 71 3.18 6.31 -12.59
C ILE A 71 2.32 5.44 -11.66
N ARG A 72 1.79 6.01 -10.57
CA ARG A 72 0.89 5.28 -9.68
C ARG A 72 -0.35 4.78 -10.41
N GLY A 73 -0.99 5.64 -11.21
CA GLY A 73 -2.16 5.27 -12.00
C GLY A 73 -1.88 4.15 -13.01
N GLU A 74 -0.73 4.18 -13.67
CA GLU A 74 -0.31 3.11 -14.60
C GLU A 74 -0.08 1.78 -13.87
N LEU A 75 0.62 1.79 -12.73
CA LEU A 75 0.84 0.57 -11.93
C LEU A 75 -0.48 -0.02 -11.41
N GLU A 76 -1.40 0.83 -10.93
CA GLU A 76 -2.75 0.42 -10.53
C GLU A 76 -3.52 -0.20 -11.71
N ASN A 77 -3.45 0.41 -12.90
CA ASN A 77 -4.12 -0.08 -14.10
C ASN A 77 -3.56 -1.45 -14.55
N ILE A 78 -2.24 -1.63 -14.51
CA ILE A 78 -1.61 -2.93 -14.82
C ILE A 78 -2.13 -4.01 -13.87
N ALA A 79 -2.16 -3.75 -12.56
CA ALA A 79 -2.66 -4.71 -11.58
C ALA A 79 -4.16 -5.03 -11.80
N ILE A 80 -4.97 -4.04 -12.15
CA ILE A 80 -6.39 -4.24 -12.52
C ILE A 80 -6.51 -5.13 -13.77
N GLU A 81 -5.70 -4.90 -14.81
CA GLU A 81 -5.71 -5.72 -16.02
C GLU A 81 -5.29 -7.16 -15.74
N MET A 82 -4.26 -7.36 -14.90
CA MET A 82 -3.83 -8.69 -14.42
C MET A 82 -5.01 -9.43 -13.77
N GLY A 83 -5.70 -8.78 -12.82
CA GLY A 83 -6.84 -9.37 -12.13
C GLY A 83 -7.98 -9.73 -13.07
N TYR A 84 -8.35 -8.86 -14.01
CA TYR A 84 -9.39 -9.15 -15.00
C TYR A 84 -9.01 -10.29 -15.95
N LYS A 85 -7.75 -10.39 -16.37
CA LYS A 85 -7.28 -11.50 -17.20
C LYS A 85 -7.39 -12.81 -16.43
N LEU A 86 -6.92 -12.84 -15.18
CA LEU A 86 -7.00 -14.03 -14.33
C LEU A 86 -8.46 -14.46 -14.10
N GLU A 87 -9.34 -13.54 -13.72
CA GLU A 87 -10.78 -13.79 -13.50
C GLU A 87 -11.44 -14.39 -14.75
N ARG A 88 -11.17 -13.83 -15.93
CA ARG A 88 -11.81 -14.26 -17.19
C ARG A 88 -11.28 -15.58 -17.74
N MET A 89 -10.02 -15.89 -17.48
CA MET A 89 -9.41 -17.15 -17.92
C MET A 89 -9.68 -18.30 -16.94
N ALA A 90 -10.07 -17.99 -15.70
CA ALA A 90 -10.31 -19.00 -14.69
C ALA A 90 -11.52 -19.89 -15.02
N TYR A 91 -11.28 -21.19 -15.01
CA TYR A 91 -12.35 -22.19 -15.03
C TYR A 91 -13.03 -22.34 -13.65
N SER A 92 -12.28 -22.07 -12.57
CA SER A 92 -12.76 -22.19 -11.19
C SER A 92 -13.78 -21.11 -10.87
N SER A 93 -14.96 -21.50 -10.37
CA SER A 93 -15.96 -20.55 -9.86
C SER A 93 -15.45 -19.79 -8.62
N ILE A 94 -14.54 -20.38 -7.83
CA ILE A 94 -13.92 -19.71 -6.68
C ILE A 94 -13.11 -18.48 -7.13
N ILE A 95 -12.36 -18.60 -8.23
CA ILE A 95 -11.59 -17.48 -8.78
C ILE A 95 -12.51 -16.54 -9.57
N ARG A 96 -13.38 -17.08 -10.42
CA ARG A 96 -14.19 -16.30 -11.37
C ARG A 96 -15.35 -15.55 -10.71
N GLU A 97 -16.02 -16.15 -9.74
CA GLU A 97 -17.24 -15.61 -9.13
C GLU A 97 -16.98 -15.07 -7.72
N SER A 98 -16.24 -15.83 -6.90
CA SER A 98 -15.90 -15.40 -5.53
C SER A 98 -14.69 -14.47 -5.47
N ARG A 99 -13.88 -14.41 -6.54
CA ARG A 99 -12.63 -13.61 -6.62
C ARG A 99 -11.65 -13.90 -5.49
N ASP A 100 -11.55 -15.16 -5.14
CA ASP A 100 -10.56 -15.62 -4.16
C ASP A 100 -9.20 -15.80 -4.86
N PHE A 101 -8.58 -14.68 -5.18
CA PHE A 101 -7.24 -14.58 -5.77
C PHE A 101 -6.61 -13.24 -5.39
N GLY A 102 -5.30 -13.11 -5.62
CA GLY A 102 -4.58 -11.86 -5.50
C GLY A 102 -3.74 -11.63 -6.76
N THR A 103 -3.62 -10.39 -7.20
CA THR A 103 -2.67 -9.98 -8.24
C THR A 103 -2.06 -8.63 -7.87
N ALA A 104 -0.74 -8.53 -7.92
CA ALA A 104 -0.02 -7.32 -7.52
C ALA A 104 1.33 -7.18 -8.23
N LEU A 105 1.80 -5.94 -8.26
CA LEU A 105 3.17 -5.59 -8.61
C LEU A 105 3.96 -5.32 -7.33
N VAL A 106 5.17 -5.86 -7.27
CA VAL A 106 6.05 -5.77 -6.10
C VAL A 106 7.41 -5.22 -6.54
N SER A 107 8.01 -4.35 -5.74
CA SER A 107 9.33 -3.79 -5.98
C SER A 107 10.41 -4.88 -5.91
N ALA A 108 11.59 -4.60 -6.45
CA ALA A 108 12.74 -5.50 -6.31
C ALA A 108 13.05 -5.82 -4.83
N ASN A 109 12.73 -4.91 -3.91
CA ASN A 109 12.96 -5.08 -2.47
C ASN A 109 11.86 -5.89 -1.76
N GLY A 110 10.77 -6.24 -2.45
CA GLY A 110 9.64 -6.96 -1.88
C GLY A 110 8.53 -6.07 -1.31
N ASP A 111 8.54 -4.77 -1.62
CA ASP A 111 7.49 -3.84 -1.22
C ASP A 111 6.34 -3.87 -2.25
N GLN A 112 5.11 -4.05 -1.80
CA GLN A 112 3.97 -4.06 -2.69
C GLN A 112 3.73 -2.65 -3.26
N LEU A 113 3.75 -2.52 -4.58
CA LEU A 113 3.61 -1.24 -5.30
C LEU A 113 2.17 -0.96 -5.69
N ALA A 114 1.47 -1.96 -6.22
CA ALA A 114 0.07 -1.86 -6.64
C ALA A 114 -0.59 -3.23 -6.55
N GLU A 115 -1.87 -3.26 -6.19
CA GLU A 115 -2.67 -4.48 -6.11
C GLU A 115 -3.99 -4.26 -6.85
N SER A 116 -4.47 -5.32 -7.49
CA SER A 116 -5.73 -5.31 -8.21
C SER A 116 -6.91 -5.10 -7.26
N LYS A 117 -7.89 -4.29 -7.67
CA LYS A 117 -9.13 -4.09 -6.90
C LYS A 117 -10.02 -5.34 -6.85
N GLN A 118 -9.76 -6.29 -7.76
CA GLN A 118 -10.43 -7.57 -7.81
C GLN A 118 -9.84 -8.57 -6.82
N SER A 119 -8.63 -8.32 -6.30
CA SER A 119 -7.99 -9.18 -5.31
C SER A 119 -8.84 -9.26 -4.04
N THR A 120 -8.85 -10.44 -3.41
CA THR A 120 -9.37 -10.57 -2.06
C THR A 120 -8.43 -9.86 -1.08
N PRO A 121 -8.94 -9.02 -0.15
CA PRO A 121 -8.10 -8.30 0.82
C PRO A 121 -7.20 -9.20 1.68
N LEU A 122 -7.49 -10.50 1.74
CA LEU A 122 -6.66 -11.47 2.43
C LEU A 122 -5.26 -11.62 1.81
N GLN A 123 -5.08 -11.28 0.53
CA GLN A 123 -3.84 -11.49 -0.21
C GLN A 123 -2.81 -10.34 -0.07
N SER A 124 -3.19 -9.16 0.42
CA SER A 124 -2.26 -8.03 0.57
C SER A 124 -1.06 -8.31 1.49
N GLY A 125 -1.20 -9.24 2.44
CA GLY A 125 -0.11 -9.70 3.30
C GLY A 125 0.72 -10.84 2.68
N PRO A 126 0.07 -11.93 2.22
CA PRO A 126 0.73 -13.06 1.58
C PRO A 126 1.55 -12.71 0.34
N ILE A 127 1.11 -11.80 -0.54
CA ILE A 127 1.83 -11.49 -1.79
C ILE A 127 3.29 -11.06 -1.55
N PRO A 128 3.57 -10.01 -0.74
CA PRO A 128 4.94 -9.68 -0.38
C PRO A 128 5.59 -10.76 0.50
N GLY A 129 4.80 -11.59 1.19
CA GLY A 129 5.26 -12.80 1.87
C GLY A 129 5.88 -13.83 0.93
N TYR A 130 5.22 -14.13 -0.20
CA TYR A 130 5.72 -15.04 -1.24
C TYR A 130 7.10 -14.61 -1.73
N ILE A 131 7.27 -13.33 -2.07
CA ILE A 131 8.55 -12.79 -2.55
C ILE A 131 9.65 -12.99 -1.51
N ARG A 132 9.38 -12.68 -0.23
CA ARG A 132 10.35 -12.87 0.85
C ARG A 132 10.73 -14.34 1.04
N GLY A 133 9.75 -15.25 1.02
CA GLY A 133 10.00 -16.69 1.16
C GLY A 133 10.80 -17.26 0.01
N ILE A 134 10.42 -16.93 -1.22
CA ILE A 134 11.13 -17.33 -2.44
C ILE A 134 12.57 -16.84 -2.39
N ARG A 135 12.80 -15.55 -2.10
CA ARG A 135 14.15 -14.97 -1.96
C ARG A 135 15.00 -15.74 -0.96
N LYS A 136 14.47 -16.00 0.23
CA LYS A 136 15.16 -16.76 1.26
C LYS A 136 15.55 -18.16 0.77
N ILE A 137 14.62 -18.88 0.15
CA ILE A 137 14.86 -20.24 -0.36
C ILE A 137 15.92 -20.23 -1.47
N MET A 138 15.87 -19.27 -2.38
CA MET A 138 16.85 -19.14 -3.45
C MET A 138 18.24 -18.79 -2.91
N GLU A 139 18.33 -17.87 -1.95
CA GLU A 139 19.59 -17.55 -1.25
C GLU A 139 20.20 -18.77 -0.56
N GLU A 140 19.39 -19.58 0.13
CA GLU A 140 19.84 -20.82 0.77
C GLU A 140 20.37 -21.86 -0.24
N ARG A 141 19.89 -21.80 -1.49
CA ARG A 141 20.33 -22.68 -2.59
C ARG A 141 21.46 -22.10 -3.43
N GLY A 142 21.80 -20.82 -3.25
CA GLY A 142 22.73 -20.11 -4.12
C GLY A 142 22.18 -19.85 -5.53
N GLU A 143 20.86 -19.77 -5.67
CA GLU A 143 20.16 -19.49 -6.92
C GLU A 143 19.93 -17.97 -7.08
N ILE A 144 19.83 -17.50 -8.32
CA ILE A 144 19.50 -16.12 -8.68
C ILE A 144 18.26 -16.11 -9.58
N PHE A 145 17.54 -15.00 -9.59
CA PHE A 145 16.44 -14.80 -10.54
C PHE A 145 17.01 -14.56 -11.94
N GLU A 146 16.42 -15.20 -12.94
CA GLU A 146 16.75 -14.99 -14.35
C GLU A 146 15.52 -14.47 -15.13
N GLU A 147 15.78 -13.74 -16.21
CA GLU A 147 14.72 -13.23 -17.07
C GLU A 147 14.00 -14.38 -17.77
N GLY A 148 12.67 -14.42 -17.65
CA GLY A 148 11.85 -15.51 -18.18
C GLY A 148 11.47 -16.58 -17.16
N ASP A 149 11.97 -16.49 -15.93
CA ASP A 149 11.56 -17.38 -14.84
C ASP A 149 10.07 -17.23 -14.49
N VAL A 150 9.47 -18.34 -14.08
CA VAL A 150 8.14 -18.36 -13.45
C VAL A 150 8.24 -19.25 -12.22
N ILE A 151 8.04 -18.65 -11.05
CA ILE A 151 8.25 -19.31 -9.76
C ILE A 151 6.89 -19.62 -9.16
N MET A 152 6.68 -20.87 -8.80
CA MET A 152 5.46 -21.33 -8.13
C MET A 152 5.75 -21.58 -6.65
N HIS A 153 4.97 -20.99 -5.76
CA HIS A 153 5.17 -21.10 -4.30
C HIS A 153 3.84 -21.23 -3.56
N ASN A 154 3.77 -22.14 -2.58
CA ASN A 154 2.61 -22.30 -1.71
C ASN A 154 2.98 -22.65 -0.26
N ASP A 155 4.26 -22.54 0.15
CA ASP A 155 4.69 -22.88 1.50
C ASP A 155 4.17 -21.82 2.51
N PRO A 156 3.30 -22.21 3.47
CA PRO A 156 2.77 -21.30 4.49
C PRO A 156 3.85 -20.73 5.42
N TYR A 157 4.92 -21.49 5.66
CA TYR A 157 6.06 -21.01 6.45
C TYR A 157 6.98 -20.07 5.65
N GLY A 158 6.86 -20.12 4.33
CA GLY A 158 7.51 -19.22 3.37
C GLY A 158 6.62 -18.04 2.94
N GLY A 159 5.56 -17.71 3.69
CA GLY A 159 4.76 -16.51 3.45
C GLY A 159 3.41 -16.73 2.74
N ALA A 160 3.09 -17.95 2.31
CA ALA A 160 1.73 -18.28 1.89
C ALA A 160 0.74 -18.20 3.07
N SER A 161 -0.53 -17.92 2.80
CA SER A 161 -1.61 -17.97 3.81
C SER A 161 -1.85 -19.41 4.31
N HIS A 162 -1.96 -20.35 3.37
CA HIS A 162 -2.18 -21.78 3.59
C HIS A 162 -1.92 -22.58 2.31
N GLY A 163 -1.78 -23.90 2.44
CA GLY A 163 -1.36 -24.77 1.33
C GLY A 163 -2.17 -24.69 0.01
N PRO A 164 -3.49 -24.45 0.04
CA PRO A 164 -4.27 -24.25 -1.19
C PRO A 164 -3.93 -23.00 -2.01
N ASP A 165 -3.29 -21.98 -1.41
CA ASP A 165 -3.01 -20.72 -2.10
C ASP A 165 -1.65 -20.82 -2.81
N ILE A 166 -1.73 -21.00 -4.13
CA ILE A 166 -0.57 -21.14 -5.01
C ILE A 166 -0.28 -19.80 -5.66
N GLY A 167 0.86 -19.20 -5.30
CA GLY A 167 1.38 -17.98 -5.92
C GLY A 167 2.23 -18.30 -7.15
N PHE A 168 2.06 -17.51 -8.21
CA PHE A 168 2.92 -17.52 -9.38
C PHE A 168 3.63 -16.18 -9.49
N ILE A 169 4.94 -16.18 -9.29
CA ILE A 169 5.77 -14.99 -9.27
C ILE A 169 6.66 -14.96 -10.51
N VAL A 170 6.63 -13.84 -11.21
CA VAL A 170 7.46 -13.58 -12.40
C VAL A 170 8.38 -12.39 -12.09
N PRO A 171 9.72 -12.58 -12.06
CA PRO A 171 10.65 -11.47 -11.94
C PRO A 171 10.63 -10.61 -13.22
N VAL A 172 10.66 -9.29 -13.03
CA VAL A 172 10.63 -8.30 -14.10
C VAL A 172 12.00 -7.67 -14.21
N PHE A 173 12.59 -7.73 -15.41
CA PHE A 173 13.90 -7.16 -15.71
C PHE A 173 13.79 -5.95 -16.64
N TYR A 174 14.67 -4.98 -16.43
CA TYR A 174 14.88 -3.84 -17.33
C TYR A 174 16.38 -3.62 -17.49
N GLU A 175 16.87 -3.61 -18.74
CA GLU A 175 18.30 -3.47 -19.07
C GLU A 175 19.20 -4.46 -18.29
N GLY A 176 18.74 -5.71 -18.12
CA GLY A 176 19.47 -6.75 -17.39
C GLY A 176 19.44 -6.63 -15.87
N ASN A 177 18.70 -5.67 -15.31
CA ASN A 177 18.56 -5.50 -13.86
C ASN A 177 17.16 -5.91 -13.40
N LEU A 178 17.08 -6.64 -12.29
CA LEU A 178 15.81 -6.97 -11.64
C LEU A 178 15.19 -5.69 -11.05
N VAL A 179 14.04 -5.28 -11.59
CA VAL A 179 13.34 -4.06 -11.17
C VAL A 179 12.11 -4.33 -10.30
N GLY A 180 11.57 -5.54 -10.35
CA GLY A 180 10.42 -5.92 -9.54
C GLY A 180 9.91 -7.32 -9.83
N PHE A 181 8.71 -7.59 -9.35
CA PHE A 181 8.01 -8.86 -9.54
C PHE A 181 6.54 -8.60 -9.89
N SER A 182 6.00 -9.47 -10.72
CA SER A 182 4.57 -9.62 -10.96
C SER A 182 4.10 -10.87 -10.24
N GLY A 183 3.06 -10.76 -9.41
CA GLY A 183 2.50 -11.86 -8.62
C GLY A 183 0.99 -11.85 -8.56
#